data_AF-A0A9P6UFB6-F1
#
_entry.id   AF-A0A9P6UFB6-F1
#
_cell.length_a   1.000
_cell.length_b   1.000
_cell.length_c   1.000
_cell.angle_alpha   90.00
_cell.angle_beta   90.00
_cell.angle_gamma   90.00
#
_symmetry.space_group_name_H-M   'P 1'
#
loop_
_entity.id
_entity.type
_entity.pdbx_description
1 polymer ?
#
loop_
_entity_poly.entity_id
_entity_poly.type
_entity_poly.pdbx_seq_one_letter_code
_entity_poly.pdbx_strand_id
1 'polypeptide(L)' 'VEKARRRPPAITIREYNDAILYSCNQTHVSDAEKQRTLAIVDALGLRPFAIKDSDGAEQNGLAHTSVIAKLFT' A
#
# COMPACT_ATOMS: atom_id res chain seq x y z
N VAL A 1 20.50 -15.03 -25.11
CA VAL A 1 20.64 -14.63 -23.69
C VAL A 1 19.24 -14.45 -23.14
N GLU A 2 18.77 -15.41 -22.35
CA GLU A 2 17.40 -15.48 -21.87
C GLU A 2 17.17 -14.41 -20.80
N LYS A 3 16.29 -13.44 -21.07
CA LYS A 3 15.89 -12.45 -20.07
C LYS A 3 15.12 -13.18 -18.98
N ALA A 4 15.78 -13.43 -17.85
CA ALA A 4 15.17 -13.94 -16.64
C ALA A 4 13.95 -13.07 -16.32
N ARG A 5 12.75 -13.62 -16.54
CA ARG A 5 11.49 -13.06 -16.05
C ARG A 5 11.58 -13.08 -14.53
N ARG A 6 12.08 -11.99 -13.94
CA ARG A 6 12.02 -11.75 -12.50
C ARG A 6 10.54 -11.81 -12.13
N ARG A 7 10.14 -12.88 -11.43
CA ARG A 7 8.79 -12.94 -10.85
C ARG A 7 8.68 -11.72 -9.93
N PRO A 8 7.59 -10.94 -10.00
CA PRO A 8 7.38 -9.89 -9.02
C PRO A 8 7.44 -10.51 -7.62
N PRO A 9 8.05 -9.83 -6.64
CA PRO A 9 8.10 -10.34 -5.28
C PRO A 9 6.67 -10.61 -4.81
N ALA A 10 6.45 -11.77 -4.21
CA ALA A 10 5.18 -12.08 -3.58
C ALA A 10 5.03 -11.13 -2.39
N ILE A 11 4.16 -10.12 -2.52
CA ILE A 11 3.82 -9.21 -1.42
C ILE A 11 3.16 -10.07 -0.35
N THR A 12 3.79 -10.20 0.81
CA THR A 12 3.22 -10.95 1.92
C THR A 12 2.06 -10.13 2.52
N ILE A 13 1.04 -10.82 3.04
CA ILE A 13 -0.12 -10.17 3.66
C ILE A 13 0.31 -9.21 4.79
N ARG A 14 1.39 -9.56 5.51
CA ARG A 14 1.95 -8.74 6.58
C ARG A 14 2.50 -7.42 6.03
N GLU A 15 3.31 -7.46 4.97
CA GLU A 15 3.83 -6.24 4.30
C GLU A 15 2.69 -5.36 3.75
N TYR A 16 1.63 -5.98 3.23
CA TYR A 16 0.47 -5.24 2.73
C TYR A 16 -0.29 -4.50 3.84
N ASN A 17 -0.55 -5.17 4.97
CA ASN A 17 -1.19 -4.56 6.13
C ASN A 17 -0.29 -3.46 6.72
N ASP A 18 1.01 -3.69 6.79
CA ASP A 18 1.97 -2.69 7.29
C ASP A 18 1.98 -1.44 6.42
N ALA A 19 1.88 -1.57 5.08
CA ALA A 19 1.76 -0.44 4.17
C ALA A 19 0.46 0.36 4.38
N ILE A 20 -0.66 -0.32 4.67
CA ILE A 20 -1.92 0.35 5.03
C ILE A 20 -1.76 1.11 6.34
N LEU A 21 -1.23 0.46 7.38
CA LEU A 21 -1.06 1.07 8.70
C LEU A 21 -0.10 2.25 8.64
N TYR A 22 0.98 2.14 7.87
CA TYR A 22 1.91 3.23 7.64
C TYR A 22 1.23 4.42 6.95
N SER A 23 0.47 4.17 5.87
CA SER A 23 -0.28 5.20 5.15
C SER A 23 -1.33 5.91 6.01
N CYS A 24 -1.88 5.23 7.02
CA CYS A 24 -2.84 5.80 7.98
C CYS A 24 -2.20 6.41 9.23
N ASN A 25 -0.87 6.37 9.36
CA ASN A 25 -0.14 6.74 10.59
C ASN A 25 -0.62 5.95 11.84
N GLN A 26 -0.87 4.65 11.68
CA GLN A 26 -1.39 3.72 12.70
C GLN A 26 -0.38 2.61 13.05
N THR A 27 0.93 2.85 12.89
CA THR A 27 1.98 1.85 13.19
C THR A 27 2.21 1.65 14.69
N HIS A 28 2.00 2.69 15.50
CA HIS A 28 2.32 2.71 16.93
C HIS A 28 1.10 2.64 17.87
N VAL A 29 -0.09 2.37 17.31
CA VAL A 29 -1.32 2.22 18.09
C VAL A 29 -1.53 0.78 18.57
N SER A 30 -2.57 0.56 19.37
CA SER A 30 -2.91 -0.79 19.85
C SER A 30 -3.29 -1.74 18.70
N ASP A 31 -3.13 -3.05 18.91
CA ASP A 31 -3.51 -4.03 17.89
C ASP A 31 -5.00 -3.98 17.54
N ALA A 32 -5.86 -3.61 18.50
CA ALA A 32 -7.28 -3.40 18.26
C ALA A 32 -7.52 -2.23 17.29
N GLU A 33 -6.78 -1.14 17.44
CA GLU A 33 -6.87 0.03 16.55
C GLU A 33 -6.28 -0.26 15.17
N LYS A 34 -5.19 -1.03 15.10
CA LYS A 34 -4.64 -1.53 13.82
C LYS A 34 -5.68 -2.36 13.09
N GLN A 35 -6.30 -3.32 13.77
CA GLN A 35 -7.30 -4.20 13.16
C GLN A 35 -8.53 -3.41 12.68
N ARG A 36 -8.97 -2.41 13.47
CA ARG A 36 -10.07 -1.52 13.09
C ARG A 36 -9.72 -0.71 11.83
N THR A 37 -8.50 -0.19 11.75
CA THR A 37 -8.01 0.55 10.59
C THR A 37 -8.01 -0.32 9.33
N LEU A 38 -7.45 -1.53 9.43
CA LEU A 38 -7.43 -2.49 8.31
C LEU A 38 -8.85 -2.82 7.83
N ALA A 39 -9.79 -3.05 8.76
CA ALA A 39 -11.17 -3.34 8.42
C ALA A 39 -11.88 -2.16 7.72
N ILE A 40 -11.61 -0.92 8.15
CA ILE A 40 -12.16 0.29 7.51
C ILE A 40 -11.62 0.42 6.08
N VAL A 41 -10.30 0.27 5.91
CA VAL A 41 -9.64 0.40 4.59
C VAL A 41 -10.15 -0.67 3.62
N ASP A 42 -10.32 -1.91 4.09
CA ASP A 42 -10.90 -3.01 3.32
C ASP A 42 -12.36 -2.75 2.93
N ALA A 43 -13.19 -2.31 3.88
CA ALA A 43 -14.60 -1.99 3.64
C ALA A 43 -14.77 -0.84 2.63
N LEU A 44 -13.84 0.11 2.60
CA LEU A 44 -13.80 1.19 1.62
C LEU A 44 -13.17 0.77 0.29
N GLY A 45 -12.69 -0.46 0.13
CA GLY A 45 -12.08 -0.95 -1.10
C GLY A 45 -10.82 -0.17 -1.51
N LEU A 46 -10.09 0.36 -0.52
CA LEU A 46 -8.88 1.14 -0.73
C LEU A 46 -7.63 0.24 -0.71
N ARG A 47 -6.61 0.64 -1.46
CA ARG A 47 -5.32 -0.04 -1.50
C ARG A 47 -4.16 0.93 -1.28
N PRO A 48 -3.09 0.51 -0.60
CA PRO A 48 -1.88 1.30 -0.47
C PRO A 48 -1.18 1.43 -1.83
N PHE A 49 -0.64 2.61 -2.08
CA PHE A 49 0.26 2.89 -3.20
C PHE A 49 1.33 3.88 -2.74
N ALA A 50 2.46 3.85 -3.44
CA ALA A 50 3.55 4.78 -3.23
C ALA A 50 3.85 5.53 -4.52
N ILE A 51 4.06 6.84 -4.41
CA ILE A 51 4.58 7.69 -5.48
C ILE A 51 5.85 8.37 -5.00
N LYS A 52 6.75 8.69 -5.94
CA LYS A 52 7.90 9.55 -5.63
C LYS A 52 7.55 10.96 -6.05
N ASP A 53 7.79 11.93 -5.17
CA ASP A 53 7.69 13.33 -5.52
C ASP A 53 8.89 13.80 -6.38
N SER A 54 8.88 15.08 -6.77
CA SER A 54 9.93 15.68 -7.60
C SER A 54 11.30 15.69 -6.92
N ASP A 55 11.33 15.63 -5.59
CA ASP A 55 12.56 15.61 -4.78
C ASP A 55 13.04 14.17 -4.52
N GLY A 56 12.30 13.17 -5.03
CA GLY A 56 12.60 11.75 -4.90
C GLY A 56 12.15 11.13 -3.57
N ALA A 57 11.43 11.87 -2.74
CA ALA A 57 10.86 11.34 -1.50
C ALA A 57 9.61 10.51 -1.78
N GLU A 58 9.49 9.39 -1.07
CA GLU A 58 8.37 8.47 -1.22
C GLU A 58 7.17 8.96 -0.40
N GLN A 59 6.06 9.19 -1.09
CA GLN A 59 4.77 9.54 -0.52
C GLN A 59 3.87 8.31 -0.57
N ASN A 60 3.33 7.91 0.59
CA ASN A 60 2.44 6.78 0.73
C ASN A 60 0.98 7.25 0.80
N GLY A 61 0.07 6.55 0.12
CA GLY A 61 -1.33 6.92 0.07
C GLY A 61 -2.28 5.73 -0.10
N LEU A 62 -3.57 5.99 0.07
CA LEU A 62 -4.64 5.02 -0.13
C LEU A 62 -5.57 5.47 -1.25
N ALA A 63 -5.84 4.59 -2.21
CA ALA A 63 -6.79 4.85 -3.29
C ALA A 63 -7.45 3.56 -3.78
N HIS A 64 -8.59 3.69 -4.45
CA HIS A 64 -9.17 2.56 -5.17
C HIS A 64 -8.24 2.09 -6.29
N THR A 65 -8.22 0.78 -6.55
CA THR A 65 -7.44 0.18 -7.64
C THR A 65 -7.69 0.85 -8.99
N SER A 66 -8.93 1.29 -9.25
CA SER A 66 -9.32 2.00 -10.47
C SER A 66 -8.71 3.39 -10.60
N VAL A 67 -8.39 4.04 -9.49
CA VAL A 67 -7.68 5.33 -9.45
C VAL A 67 -6.19 5.10 -9.62
N ILE A 68 -5.63 4.12 -8.89
CA ILE A 68 -4.20 3.77 -8.99
C ILE A 68 -3.82 3.43 -10.43
N ALA A 69 -4.66 2.66 -11.14
CA ALA A 69 -4.42 2.31 -12.54
C ALA A 69 -4.28 3.54 -13.46
N LYS A 70 -4.92 4.66 -13.14
CA LYS A 70 -4.85 5.91 -13.90
C LYS A 70 -3.59 6.74 -13.61
N LEU A 71 -2.90 6.48 -12.51
CA LEU A 71 -1.68 7.22 -12.14
C LEU A 71 -0.46 6.78 -12.95
N PHE A 72 -0.52 5.61 -13.59
CA PHE A 72 0.58 5.02 -14.35
C PHE A 72 0.32 4.97 -15.87
N THR A 73 -0.73 5.65 -16.33
CA THR A 73 -1.13 5.79 -17.75
C THR A 73 -1.05 7.25 -18.17
#